data_AF-A0A7W1ZAR9-F1
#
_entry.id   AF-A0A7W1ZAR9-F1
#
_cell.length_a   1.000
_cell.length_b   1.000
_cell.length_c   1.000
_cell.angle_alpha   90.00
_cell.angle_beta   90.00
_cell.angle_gamma   90.00
#
_symmetry.space_group_name_H-M   'P 1'
#
loop_
_entity.id
_entity.type
_entity.pdbx_description
1 polymer ?
#
loop_
_entity_poly.entity_id
_entity_poly.type
_entity_poly.pdbx_seq_one_letter_code
_entity_poly.pdbx_strand_id
1 'polypeptide(L)'
;MARTMNLARRRRSGELTLIIMVALITGGGYMLAALGTNSEIPARIVPFLVALVALLIITHIAVRLLARGADATILPLAAFLHGIGYVMITRIDERLAGLQTTWSFVSVAAFIATLVIVQRATDLARYKWLLFTAGAVLLVLPMVPGIGTTFNTGARIWVQLGPINFQPGEFAKLALAIFFASYLADTKELIAAGTWKLGPIHLPSPRYIAPLLIAWGFSVMVMVGEKDLGSSL
;
A
#
# COMPACT_ATOMS: atom_id res chain seq x y z
N MET A 1 16.19 31.12 6.64
CA MET A 1 15.17 30.60 7.57
C MET A 1 13.73 31.02 7.20
N ALA A 2 13.45 32.30 6.92
CA ALA A 2 12.10 32.74 6.52
C ALA A 2 11.56 32.13 5.21
N ARG A 3 12.42 31.93 4.20
CA ARG A 3 12.04 31.39 2.88
C ARG A 3 11.62 29.92 2.93
N THR A 4 12.26 29.10 3.78
CA THR A 4 11.94 27.68 3.96
C THR A 4 10.63 27.48 4.75
N MET A 5 10.37 28.33 5.75
CA MET A 5 9.10 28.33 6.50
C MET A 5 7.90 28.68 5.60
N ASN A 6 8.07 29.60 4.65
CA ASN A 6 7.02 29.97 3.70
C ASN A 6 6.65 28.85 2.71
N LEU A 7 7.63 28.07 2.25
CA LEU A 7 7.39 26.94 1.35
C LEU A 7 6.65 25.78 2.06
N ALA A 8 7.07 25.44 3.28
CA ALA A 8 6.40 24.43 4.10
C ALA A 8 4.96 24.83 4.41
N ARG A 9 4.72 26.09 4.78
CA ARG A 9 3.36 26.62 5.02
C ARG A 9 2.50 26.57 3.76
N ARG A 10 3.01 27.00 2.60
CA ARG A 10 2.29 26.94 1.31
C ARG A 10 1.92 25.51 0.91
N ARG A 11 2.84 24.55 1.07
CA ARG A 11 2.58 23.12 0.80
C ARG A 11 1.42 22.60 1.67
N ARG A 12 1.39 22.93 2.96
CA ARG A 12 0.33 22.46 3.88
C ARG A 12 -1.02 23.14 3.66
N SER A 13 -1.03 24.41 3.24
CA SER A 13 -2.26 25.06 2.79
C SER A 13 -2.81 24.41 1.51
N GLY A 14 -1.92 24.06 0.57
CA GLY A 14 -2.29 23.31 -0.63
C GLY A 14 -2.89 21.93 -0.32
N GLU A 15 -2.27 21.18 0.57
CA GLU A 15 -2.79 19.88 1.05
C GLU A 15 -4.20 20.00 1.62
N LEU A 16 -4.44 20.98 2.50
CA LEU A 16 -5.75 21.20 3.10
C LEU A 16 -6.81 21.55 2.04
N THR A 17 -6.48 22.42 1.09
CA THR A 17 -7.38 22.76 -0.03
C THR A 17 -7.73 21.52 -0.84
N LEU A 18 -6.75 20.68 -1.17
CA LEU A 18 -6.98 19.44 -1.91
C LEU A 18 -7.83 18.46 -1.12
N ILE A 19 -7.63 18.33 0.19
CA ILE A 19 -8.47 17.48 1.06
C ILE A 19 -9.92 17.97 1.09
N ILE A 20 -10.15 19.29 1.16
CA ILE A 20 -11.50 19.85 1.10
C ILE A 20 -12.15 19.53 -0.25
N MET A 21 -11.41 19.67 -1.35
CA MET A 21 -11.91 19.27 -2.67
C MET A 21 -12.27 17.79 -2.74
N VAL A 22 -11.44 16.91 -2.16
CA VAL A 22 -11.74 15.47 -2.07
C VAL A 22 -13.04 15.24 -1.29
N ALA A 23 -13.21 15.88 -0.13
CA ALA A 23 -14.43 15.76 0.66
C ALA A 23 -15.68 16.16 -0.15
N LEU A 24 -15.60 17.27 -0.88
CA LEU A 24 -16.70 17.76 -1.72
C LEU A 24 -16.99 16.83 -2.89
N ILE A 25 -15.96 16.35 -3.60
CA ILE A 25 -16.14 15.47 -4.76
C ILE A 25 -16.68 14.12 -4.32
N THR A 26 -16.15 13.53 -3.25
CA THR A 26 -16.61 12.23 -2.75
C THR A 26 -18.01 12.31 -2.15
N GLY A 27 -18.29 13.35 -1.34
CA GLY A 27 -19.62 13.57 -0.79
C GLY A 27 -20.67 13.84 -1.87
N GLY A 28 -20.35 14.73 -2.83
CA GLY A 28 -21.20 15.01 -3.97
C GLY A 28 -21.39 13.81 -4.88
N GLY A 29 -20.34 13.04 -5.13
CA GLY A 29 -20.38 11.80 -5.92
C GLY A 29 -21.31 10.76 -5.30
N TYR A 30 -21.26 10.56 -3.98
CA TYR A 30 -22.19 9.68 -3.28
C TYR A 30 -23.65 10.15 -3.41
N MET A 31 -23.90 11.45 -3.24
CA MET A 31 -25.23 12.02 -3.37
C MET A 31 -25.79 11.88 -4.79
N LEU A 32 -24.98 12.18 -5.81
CA LEU A 32 -25.36 12.04 -7.22
C LEU A 32 -25.62 10.57 -7.59
N ALA A 33 -24.78 9.64 -7.14
CA ALA A 33 -24.95 8.21 -7.40
C ALA A 33 -26.27 7.68 -6.82
N ALA A 34 -26.64 8.13 -5.62
CA ALA A 34 -27.88 7.74 -4.98
C ALA A 34 -29.12 8.34 -5.64
N LEU A 35 -29.11 9.65 -5.90
CA LEU A 35 -30.21 10.34 -6.59
C LEU A 35 -30.44 9.75 -7.99
N GLY A 36 -29.37 9.40 -8.70
CA GLY A 36 -29.47 8.77 -10.02
C GLY A 36 -30.02 7.33 -9.99
N THR A 37 -30.01 6.66 -8.84
CA THR A 37 -30.49 5.27 -8.70
C THR A 37 -31.91 5.21 -8.14
N ASN A 38 -32.18 5.96 -7.07
CA ASN A 38 -33.41 5.85 -6.28
C ASN A 38 -34.25 7.13 -6.26
N SER A 39 -33.77 8.25 -6.86
CA SER A 39 -34.41 9.58 -6.76
C SER A 39 -34.66 10.08 -5.34
N GLU A 40 -33.96 9.52 -4.35
CA GLU A 40 -34.10 9.82 -2.94
C GLU A 40 -32.74 10.14 -2.31
N ILE A 41 -32.76 10.94 -1.25
CA ILE A 41 -31.56 11.22 -0.45
C ILE A 41 -31.23 9.97 0.39
N PRO A 42 -29.99 9.44 0.34
CA PRO A 42 -29.62 8.29 1.14
C PRO A 42 -29.81 8.51 2.64
N ALA A 43 -30.48 7.58 3.31
CA ALA A 43 -30.58 7.58 4.76
C ALA A 43 -29.19 7.56 5.46
N ARG A 44 -28.18 7.01 4.78
CA ARG A 44 -26.80 6.92 5.27
C ARG A 44 -25.89 8.09 4.88
N ILE A 45 -26.40 9.15 4.26
CA ILE A 45 -25.55 10.27 3.80
C ILE A 45 -24.84 10.98 4.95
N VAL A 46 -25.53 11.21 6.07
CA VAL A 46 -24.95 11.87 7.24
C VAL A 46 -23.84 11.02 7.87
N PRO A 47 -24.07 9.75 8.26
CA PRO A 47 -22.98 8.93 8.84
C PRO A 47 -21.82 8.72 7.87
N PHE A 48 -22.09 8.64 6.56
CA PHE A 48 -21.04 8.58 5.54
C PHE A 48 -20.18 9.86 5.53
N LEU A 49 -20.80 11.04 5.45
CA LEU A 49 -20.07 12.31 5.43
C LEU A 49 -19.27 12.51 6.72
N VAL A 50 -19.83 12.13 7.87
CA VAL A 50 -19.13 12.17 9.16
C VAL A 50 -17.90 11.26 9.12
N ALA A 51 -18.04 10.02 8.66
CA ALA A 51 -16.90 9.08 8.56
C ALA A 51 -15.83 9.59 7.58
N LEU A 52 -16.24 10.08 6.40
CA LEU A 52 -15.35 10.67 5.40
C LEU A 52 -14.55 11.83 5.97
N VAL A 53 -15.23 12.81 6.57
CA VAL A 53 -14.59 14.00 7.15
C VAL A 53 -13.68 13.61 8.31
N ALA A 54 -14.12 12.69 9.18
CA ALA A 54 -13.29 12.18 10.27
C ALA A 54 -12.00 11.53 9.76
N LEU A 55 -12.08 10.63 8.77
CA LEU A 55 -10.90 9.99 8.17
C LEU A 55 -9.94 11.01 7.54
N LEU A 56 -10.47 11.99 6.80
CA LEU A 56 -9.68 13.04 6.18
C LEU A 56 -8.98 13.94 7.21
N ILE A 57 -9.69 14.34 8.27
CA ILE A 57 -9.12 15.17 9.34
C ILE A 57 -8.05 14.39 10.10
N ILE A 58 -8.34 13.14 10.50
CA ILE A 58 -7.41 12.29 11.25
C ILE A 58 -6.11 12.08 10.46
N THR A 59 -6.22 11.74 9.17
CA THR A 59 -5.03 11.53 8.32
C THR A 59 -4.26 12.82 8.07
N HIS A 60 -4.94 13.95 7.84
CA HIS A 60 -4.29 15.26 7.71
C HIS A 60 -3.50 15.66 8.96
N ILE A 61 -4.12 15.50 10.13
CA ILE A 61 -3.48 15.81 11.41
C ILE A 61 -2.29 14.88 11.64
N ALA A 62 -2.44 13.57 11.38
CA ALA A 62 -1.36 12.61 11.53
C ALA A 62 -0.15 12.97 10.67
N VAL A 63 -0.35 13.31 9.39
CA VAL A 63 0.74 13.76 8.50
C VAL A 63 1.37 15.07 8.98
N ARG A 64 0.56 16.03 9.45
CA ARG A 64 1.07 17.28 10.01
C ARG A 64 1.97 17.07 11.23
N LEU A 65 1.61 16.14 12.11
CA LEU A 65 2.33 15.92 13.35
C LEU A 65 3.56 15.04 13.14
N LEU A 66 3.39 13.92 12.45
CA LEU A 66 4.38 12.84 12.35
C LEU A 66 5.27 12.97 11.11
N ALA A 67 4.79 13.56 10.02
CA ALA A 67 5.46 13.58 8.71
C ALA A 67 5.59 14.99 8.14
N ARG A 68 6.16 15.93 8.92
CA ARG A 68 6.26 17.37 8.58
C ARG A 68 6.93 17.66 7.23
N GLY A 69 7.80 16.78 6.75
CA GLY A 69 8.50 16.89 5.47
C GLY A 69 7.83 16.21 4.28
N ALA A 70 6.70 15.49 4.49
CA ALA A 70 6.03 14.72 3.44
C ALA A 70 5.51 15.63 2.31
N ASP A 71 5.46 15.08 1.10
CA ASP A 71 4.81 15.74 -0.03
C ASP A 71 3.31 15.99 0.27
N ALA A 72 2.83 17.16 -0.11
CA ALA A 72 1.47 17.62 0.18
C ALA A 72 0.40 17.03 -0.75
N THR A 73 0.78 16.32 -1.81
CA THR A 73 -0.14 15.84 -2.85
C THR A 73 -0.54 14.38 -2.68
N ILE A 74 0.33 13.56 -2.06
CA ILE A 74 0.14 12.10 -1.96
C ILE A 74 -1.11 11.75 -1.15
N LEU A 75 -1.28 12.37 0.04
CA LEU A 75 -2.45 12.10 0.88
C LEU A 75 -3.77 12.47 0.18
N PRO A 76 -3.93 13.69 -0.38
CA PRO A 76 -5.14 14.03 -1.14
C PRO A 76 -5.41 13.09 -2.33
N LEU A 77 -4.38 12.68 -3.08
CA LEU A 77 -4.54 11.75 -4.21
C LEU A 77 -5.02 10.37 -3.76
N ALA A 78 -4.42 9.82 -2.70
CA ALA A 78 -4.85 8.55 -2.12
C ALA A 78 -6.29 8.63 -1.60
N ALA A 79 -6.63 9.73 -0.91
CA ALA A 79 -7.97 9.98 -0.41
C ALA A 79 -9.00 10.13 -1.54
N PHE A 80 -8.62 10.78 -2.65
CA PHE A 80 -9.46 10.93 -3.83
C PHE A 80 -9.80 9.58 -4.47
N LEU A 81 -8.79 8.75 -4.72
CA LEU A 81 -8.97 7.42 -5.29
C LEU A 81 -9.80 6.53 -4.37
N HIS A 82 -9.52 6.60 -3.06
CA HIS A 82 -10.32 5.91 -2.06
C HIS A 82 -11.79 6.36 -2.07
N GLY A 83 -12.03 7.67 -2.12
CA GLY A 83 -13.37 8.24 -2.14
C GLY A 83 -14.17 7.84 -3.37
N ILE A 84 -13.58 7.88 -4.56
CA ILE A 84 -14.22 7.39 -5.79
C ILE A 84 -14.52 5.89 -5.68
N GLY A 85 -13.54 5.09 -5.24
CA GLY A 85 -13.73 3.65 -5.07
C GLY A 85 -14.87 3.33 -4.09
N TYR A 86 -14.93 4.05 -2.97
CA TYR A 86 -16.00 3.92 -2.00
C TYR A 86 -17.37 4.23 -2.61
N VAL A 87 -17.50 5.34 -3.36
CA VAL A 87 -18.76 5.70 -4.05
C VAL A 87 -19.18 4.58 -5.02
N MET A 88 -18.24 4.01 -5.76
CA MET A 88 -18.54 2.89 -6.66
C MET A 88 -19.02 1.65 -5.90
N ILE A 89 -18.40 1.32 -4.77
CA ILE A 89 -18.82 0.19 -3.92
C ILE A 89 -20.24 0.42 -3.40
N THR A 90 -20.57 1.63 -2.95
CA THR A 90 -21.93 1.95 -2.48
C THR A 90 -23.00 1.77 -3.54
N ARG A 91 -22.63 1.93 -4.82
CA ARG A 91 -23.53 1.69 -5.95
C ARG A 91 -23.71 0.19 -6.25
N ILE A 92 -22.75 -0.65 -5.87
CA ILE A 92 -22.77 -2.08 -6.13
C ILE A 92 -23.48 -2.84 -5.01
N ASP A 93 -23.06 -2.64 -3.76
CA ASP A 93 -23.59 -3.39 -2.61
C ASP A 93 -23.38 -2.62 -1.30
N GLU A 94 -24.46 -2.40 -0.56
CA GLU A 94 -24.45 -1.62 0.68
C GLU A 94 -23.70 -2.30 1.83
N ARG A 95 -23.72 -3.64 1.89
CA ARG A 95 -22.99 -4.41 2.90
C ARG A 95 -21.49 -4.35 2.62
N LEU A 96 -21.07 -4.43 1.36
CA LEU A 96 -19.68 -4.22 0.97
C LEU A 96 -19.21 -2.80 1.31
N ALA A 97 -20.06 -1.78 1.14
CA ALA A 97 -19.72 -0.41 1.55
C ALA A 97 -19.54 -0.27 3.08
N GLY A 98 -20.37 -0.95 3.88
CA GLY A 98 -20.21 -1.01 5.33
C GLY A 98 -18.89 -1.68 5.75
N LEU A 99 -18.54 -2.79 5.10
CA LEU A 99 -17.23 -3.44 5.31
C LEU A 99 -16.08 -2.54 4.86
N GLN A 100 -16.22 -1.86 3.72
CA GLN A 100 -15.22 -0.91 3.22
C GLN A 100 -14.97 0.22 4.21
N THR A 101 -16.01 0.75 4.86
CA THR A 101 -15.87 1.77 5.92
C THR A 101 -14.98 1.27 7.06
N THR A 102 -15.22 0.05 7.52
CA THR A 102 -14.42 -0.58 8.58
C THR A 102 -12.97 -0.74 8.14
N TRP A 103 -12.75 -1.23 6.92
CA TRP A 103 -11.41 -1.35 6.34
C TRP A 103 -10.72 0.00 6.12
N SER A 104 -11.45 1.08 5.86
CA SER A 104 -10.88 2.44 5.79
C SER A 104 -10.31 2.87 7.14
N PHE A 105 -11.04 2.62 8.24
CA PHE A 105 -10.53 2.91 9.58
C PHE A 105 -9.31 2.05 9.93
N VAL A 106 -9.34 0.75 9.62
CA VAL A 106 -8.19 -0.14 9.81
C VAL A 106 -6.98 0.34 9.00
N SER A 107 -7.19 0.76 7.76
CA SER A 107 -6.14 1.28 6.87
C SER A 107 -5.54 2.58 7.40
N VAL A 108 -6.37 3.50 7.91
CA VAL A 108 -5.88 4.73 8.55
C VAL A 108 -5.11 4.44 9.83
N ALA A 109 -5.57 3.48 10.65
CA ALA A 109 -4.83 3.06 11.84
C ALA A 109 -3.45 2.47 11.46
N ALA A 110 -3.40 1.58 10.47
CA ALA A 110 -2.16 1.00 9.95
C ALA A 110 -1.22 2.06 9.34
N PHE A 111 -1.77 3.04 8.61
CA PHE A 111 -1.03 4.18 8.08
C PHE A 111 -0.39 5.01 9.19
N ILE A 112 -1.16 5.38 10.22
CA ILE A 112 -0.65 6.15 11.36
C ILE A 112 0.41 5.35 12.12
N ALA A 113 0.15 4.07 12.40
CA ALA A 113 1.12 3.18 13.04
C ALA A 113 2.44 3.13 12.25
N THR A 114 2.36 3.08 10.92
CA THR A 114 3.55 3.13 10.05
C THR A 114 4.31 4.43 10.20
N LEU A 115 3.63 5.58 10.22
CA LEU A 115 4.27 6.89 10.43
C LEU A 115 4.95 7.02 11.81
N VAL A 116 4.39 6.39 12.84
CA VAL A 116 4.95 6.39 14.20
C VAL A 116 6.16 5.47 14.30
N ILE A 117 6.05 4.24 13.79
CA ILE A 117 7.06 3.19 13.91
C ILE A 117 8.23 3.44 12.95
N VAL A 118 7.94 3.82 11.71
CA VAL A 118 8.92 4.00 10.63
C VAL A 118 9.19 5.50 10.41
N GLN A 119 9.96 6.10 11.30
CA GLN A 119 10.29 7.52 11.19
C GLN A 119 11.28 7.82 10.06
N ARG A 120 12.15 6.85 9.73
CA ARG A 120 13.12 6.94 8.62
C ARG A 120 13.06 5.67 7.79
N ALA A 121 12.68 5.78 6.53
CA ALA A 121 12.62 4.64 5.62
C ALA A 121 13.99 3.95 5.46
N THR A 122 15.09 4.69 5.59
CA THR A 122 16.45 4.15 5.52
C THR A 122 16.81 3.25 6.70
N ASP A 123 16.15 3.38 7.86
CA ASP A 123 16.41 2.48 9.00
C ASP A 123 15.95 1.04 8.71
N LEU A 124 15.00 0.85 7.78
CA LEU A 124 14.57 -0.48 7.34
C LEU A 124 15.68 -1.26 6.63
N ALA A 125 16.67 -0.58 6.04
CA ALA A 125 17.77 -1.24 5.33
C ALA A 125 18.60 -2.15 6.23
N ARG A 126 18.68 -1.84 7.53
CA ARG A 126 19.37 -2.66 8.54
C ARG A 126 18.70 -4.03 8.74
N TYR A 127 17.41 -4.13 8.42
CA TYR A 127 16.60 -5.34 8.58
C TYR A 127 16.38 -6.08 7.25
N LYS A 128 17.14 -5.77 6.18
CA LYS A 128 16.95 -6.35 4.84
C LYS A 128 16.82 -7.89 4.83
N TRP A 129 17.67 -8.60 5.57
CA TRP A 129 17.61 -10.07 5.63
C TRP A 129 16.42 -10.58 6.42
N LEU A 130 16.04 -9.88 7.51
CA LEU A 130 14.82 -10.19 8.25
C LEU A 130 13.59 -9.99 7.35
N LEU A 131 13.52 -8.88 6.63
CA LEU A 131 12.44 -8.58 5.69
C LEU A 131 12.40 -9.56 4.51
N PHE A 132 13.55 -9.99 4.00
CA PHE A 132 13.61 -11.06 3.00
C PHE A 132 13.00 -12.36 3.55
N THR A 133 13.45 -12.82 4.71
CA THR A 133 12.94 -14.06 5.31
C THR A 133 11.46 -13.96 5.67
N ALA A 134 11.02 -12.83 6.22
CA ALA A 134 9.61 -12.59 6.54
C ALA A 134 8.76 -12.56 5.27
N GLY A 135 9.22 -11.88 4.21
CA GLY A 135 8.54 -11.83 2.91
C GLY A 135 8.45 -13.22 2.27
N ALA A 136 9.53 -13.99 2.30
CA ALA A 136 9.55 -15.36 1.79
C ALA A 136 8.59 -16.28 2.55
N VAL A 137 8.57 -16.19 3.89
CA VAL A 137 7.61 -16.94 4.73
C VAL A 137 6.17 -16.53 4.41
N LEU A 138 5.91 -15.23 4.27
CA LEU A 138 4.58 -14.72 3.92
C LEU A 138 4.12 -15.20 2.54
N LEU A 139 5.01 -15.30 1.55
CA LEU A 139 4.67 -15.86 0.23
C LEU A 139 4.32 -17.35 0.31
N VAL A 140 5.00 -18.12 1.16
CA VAL A 140 4.73 -19.57 1.27
C VAL A 140 3.50 -19.85 2.17
N LEU A 141 3.11 -18.90 3.02
CA LEU A 141 2.08 -19.10 4.02
C LEU A 141 0.74 -19.60 3.44
N PRO A 142 0.20 -19.05 2.32
CA PRO A 142 -1.02 -19.57 1.70
C PRO A 142 -0.87 -21.00 1.16
N MET A 143 0.34 -21.44 0.82
CA MET A 143 0.58 -22.81 0.36
C MET A 143 0.51 -23.85 1.49
N VAL A 144 0.61 -23.43 2.76
CA VAL A 144 0.58 -24.34 3.91
C VAL A 144 -0.79 -25.03 4.02
N PRO A 145 -0.86 -26.38 3.99
CA PRO A 145 -2.10 -27.12 4.19
C PRO A 145 -2.83 -26.70 5.47
N GLY A 146 -4.15 -26.48 5.39
CA GLY A 146 -4.97 -26.06 6.53
C GLY A 146 -4.96 -24.56 6.85
N ILE A 147 -4.05 -23.75 6.26
CA ILE A 147 -4.00 -22.29 6.48
C ILE A 147 -4.55 -21.53 5.27
N GLY A 148 -4.03 -21.81 4.08
CA GLY A 148 -4.45 -21.07 2.89
C GLY A 148 -5.79 -21.52 2.33
N THR A 149 -6.59 -20.55 1.92
CA THR A 149 -7.93 -20.72 1.36
C THR A 149 -7.96 -20.37 -0.11
N THR A 150 -8.81 -21.09 -0.86
CA THR A 150 -9.09 -20.83 -2.28
C THR A 150 -10.46 -20.19 -2.40
N PHE A 151 -10.54 -18.85 -2.38
CA PHE A 151 -11.82 -18.16 -2.57
C PHE A 151 -12.17 -18.07 -4.05
N ASN A 152 -13.04 -18.96 -4.55
CA ASN A 152 -13.74 -18.93 -5.86
C ASN A 152 -12.91 -18.74 -7.15
N THR A 153 -11.61 -18.50 -7.08
CA THR A 153 -10.72 -18.25 -8.22
C THR A 153 -9.81 -19.44 -8.53
N GLY A 154 -9.82 -20.47 -7.67
CA GLY A 154 -8.91 -21.62 -7.76
C GLY A 154 -7.45 -21.32 -7.38
N ALA A 155 -7.12 -20.05 -7.10
CA ALA A 155 -5.81 -19.61 -6.60
C ALA A 155 -5.78 -19.67 -5.07
N ARG A 156 -4.65 -20.11 -4.51
CA ARG A 156 -4.47 -20.30 -3.06
C ARG A 156 -3.58 -19.20 -2.49
N ILE A 157 -4.11 -17.98 -2.43
CA ILE A 157 -3.39 -16.75 -2.06
C ILE A 157 -3.87 -16.12 -0.74
N TRP A 158 -5.03 -16.56 -0.24
CA TRP A 158 -5.65 -15.97 0.94
C TRP A 158 -5.37 -16.79 2.19
N VAL A 159 -5.26 -16.10 3.32
CA VAL A 159 -5.22 -16.71 4.64
C VAL A 159 -6.40 -16.19 5.45
N GLN A 160 -7.16 -17.13 6.02
CA GLN A 160 -8.30 -16.84 6.86
C GLN A 160 -7.94 -17.06 8.33
N LEU A 161 -7.98 -15.99 9.12
CA LEU A 161 -7.84 -16.03 10.58
C LEU A 161 -9.16 -15.60 11.20
N GLY A 162 -10.04 -16.58 11.48
CA GLY A 162 -11.38 -16.33 11.99
C GLY A 162 -12.21 -15.48 11.01
N PRO A 163 -12.71 -14.29 11.42
CA PRO A 163 -13.50 -13.41 10.54
C PRO A 163 -12.63 -12.57 9.59
N ILE A 164 -11.31 -12.55 9.77
CA ILE A 164 -10.40 -11.70 8.99
C ILE A 164 -9.79 -12.54 7.86
N ASN A 165 -9.95 -12.03 6.64
CA ASN A 165 -9.26 -12.55 5.46
C ASN A 165 -8.25 -11.49 5.02
N PHE A 166 -7.00 -11.90 4.83
CA PHE A 166 -5.97 -11.04 4.26
C PHE A 166 -5.10 -11.84 3.29
N GLN A 167 -4.40 -11.12 2.43
CA GLN A 167 -3.48 -11.68 1.46
C GLN A 167 -2.04 -11.46 1.96
N PRO A 168 -1.36 -12.49 2.50
CA PRO A 168 0.03 -12.38 2.94
C PRO A 168 0.97 -11.86 1.85
N GLY A 169 0.67 -12.17 0.59
CA GLY A 169 1.39 -11.71 -0.59
C GLY A 169 1.54 -10.19 -0.68
N GLU A 170 0.56 -9.42 -0.19
CA GLU A 170 0.66 -7.95 -0.17
C GLU A 170 1.77 -7.46 0.77
N PHE A 171 1.87 -8.04 1.96
CA PHE A 171 2.93 -7.73 2.92
C PHE A 171 4.28 -8.26 2.45
N ALA A 172 4.30 -9.44 1.81
CA ALA A 172 5.50 -9.98 1.20
C ALA A 172 6.07 -9.06 0.12
N LYS A 173 5.23 -8.51 -0.78
CA LYS A 173 5.67 -7.56 -1.82
C LYS A 173 6.37 -6.34 -1.21
N LEU A 174 5.82 -5.77 -0.13
CA LEU A 174 6.46 -4.65 0.57
C LEU A 174 7.81 -5.05 1.19
N ALA A 175 7.86 -6.18 1.89
CA ALA A 175 9.08 -6.66 2.54
C ALA A 175 10.20 -6.98 1.53
N LEU A 176 9.85 -7.64 0.43
CA LEU A 176 10.77 -7.96 -0.66
C LEU A 176 11.22 -6.70 -1.41
N ALA A 177 10.34 -5.74 -1.67
CA ALA A 177 10.71 -4.47 -2.29
C ALA A 177 11.75 -3.71 -1.43
N ILE A 178 11.57 -3.68 -0.11
CA ILE A 178 12.54 -3.07 0.81
C ILE A 178 13.86 -3.85 0.82
N PHE A 179 13.79 -5.19 0.84
CA PHE A 179 14.99 -6.04 0.74
C PHE A 179 15.77 -5.73 -0.54
N PHE A 180 15.12 -5.77 -1.69
CA PHE A 180 15.76 -5.51 -2.98
C PHE A 180 16.36 -4.10 -3.01
N ALA A 181 15.60 -3.09 -2.63
CA ALA A 181 16.10 -1.71 -2.59
C ALA A 181 17.34 -1.58 -1.70
N SER A 182 17.33 -2.20 -0.51
CA SER A 182 18.44 -2.13 0.45
C SER A 182 19.66 -2.92 -0.03
N TYR A 183 19.44 -4.12 -0.57
CA TYR A 183 20.51 -4.98 -1.06
C TYR A 183 21.20 -4.38 -2.29
N LEU A 184 20.43 -3.84 -3.25
CA LEU A 184 20.98 -3.16 -4.42
C LEU A 184 21.71 -1.87 -4.03
N ALA A 185 21.22 -1.11 -3.04
CA ALA A 185 21.89 0.09 -2.57
C ALA A 185 23.31 -0.22 -2.03
N ASP A 186 23.45 -1.30 -1.24
CA ASP A 186 24.73 -1.69 -0.65
C ASP A 186 25.70 -2.34 -1.65
N THR A 187 25.18 -3.02 -2.67
CA THR A 187 25.99 -3.74 -3.67
C THR A 187 26.16 -2.96 -4.98
N LYS A 188 25.61 -1.75 -5.08
CA LYS A 188 25.58 -0.93 -6.31
C LYS A 188 26.96 -0.80 -6.96
N GLU A 189 27.97 -0.39 -6.20
CA GLU A 189 29.32 -0.17 -6.71
C GLU A 189 29.98 -1.47 -7.17
N LEU A 190 29.76 -2.55 -6.42
CA LEU A 190 30.30 -3.88 -6.72
C LEU A 190 29.65 -4.51 -7.95
N ILE A 191 28.35 -4.23 -8.16
CA ILE A 191 27.63 -4.65 -9.35
C ILE A 191 28.10 -3.83 -10.56
N ALA A 192 28.25 -2.51 -10.40
CA ALA A 192 28.69 -1.60 -11.46
C ALA A 192 30.15 -1.83 -11.87
N ALA A 193 31.01 -2.28 -10.95
CA ALA A 193 32.43 -2.54 -11.22
C ALA A 193 32.67 -3.64 -12.27
N GLY A 194 31.67 -4.49 -12.57
CA GLY A 194 31.73 -5.40 -13.72
C GLY A 194 32.97 -6.31 -13.74
N THR A 195 33.34 -6.86 -12.57
CA THR A 195 34.64 -7.53 -12.38
C THR A 195 34.77 -8.86 -13.12
N TRP A 196 33.69 -9.40 -13.69
CA TRP A 196 33.69 -10.69 -14.39
C TRP A 196 33.54 -10.47 -15.90
N LYS A 197 34.45 -11.05 -16.70
CA LYS A 197 34.40 -10.96 -18.16
C LYS A 197 33.79 -12.22 -18.76
N LEU A 198 32.75 -12.05 -19.58
CA LEU A 198 32.18 -13.10 -20.41
C LEU A 198 32.21 -12.63 -21.86
N GLY A 199 33.25 -13.01 -22.60
CA GLY A 199 33.47 -12.52 -23.96
C GLY A 199 33.70 -10.99 -23.99
N PRO A 200 33.01 -10.22 -24.87
CA PRO A 200 33.17 -8.77 -24.95
C PRO A 200 32.41 -8.00 -23.85
N ILE A 201 31.61 -8.68 -23.02
CA ILE A 201 30.72 -8.05 -22.03
C ILE A 201 31.32 -8.19 -20.63
N HIS A 202 31.31 -7.09 -19.88
CA HIS A 202 31.66 -7.07 -18.46
C HIS A 202 30.39 -7.28 -17.64
N LEU A 203 30.30 -8.42 -16.97
CA LEU A 203 29.18 -8.79 -16.13
C LEU A 203 29.51 -8.50 -14.66
N PRO A 204 28.50 -8.18 -13.85
CA PRO A 204 28.68 -8.09 -12.40
C PRO A 204 29.07 -9.46 -11.84
N SER A 205 29.79 -9.48 -10.73
CA SER A 205 30.23 -10.75 -10.16
C SER A 205 29.02 -11.61 -9.74
N PRO A 206 29.01 -12.93 -10.02
CA PRO A 206 27.89 -13.80 -9.66
C PRO A 206 27.54 -13.79 -8.17
N ARG A 207 28.52 -13.52 -7.30
CA ARG A 207 28.30 -13.47 -5.84
C ARG A 207 27.31 -12.37 -5.43
N TYR A 208 27.27 -11.25 -6.17
CA TYR A 208 26.36 -10.14 -5.85
C TYR A 208 25.03 -10.26 -6.58
N ILE A 209 25.02 -10.84 -7.79
CA ILE A 209 23.78 -11.05 -8.56
C ILE A 209 22.99 -12.26 -8.05
N ALA A 210 23.66 -13.33 -7.61
CA ALA A 210 22.99 -14.59 -7.27
C ALA A 210 21.91 -14.43 -6.20
N PRO A 211 22.11 -13.69 -5.08
CA PRO A 211 21.04 -13.49 -4.10
C PRO A 211 19.81 -12.78 -4.69
N LEU A 212 20.01 -11.86 -5.63
CA LEU A 212 18.91 -11.16 -6.32
C LEU A 212 18.11 -12.12 -7.20
N LEU A 213 18.81 -12.91 -8.03
CA LEU A 213 18.17 -13.89 -8.92
C LEU A 213 17.50 -15.03 -8.17
N ILE A 214 18.09 -15.49 -7.06
CA ILE A 214 17.49 -16.53 -6.21
C ILE A 214 16.23 -15.99 -5.55
N ALA A 215 16.28 -14.80 -4.96
CA ALA A 215 15.11 -14.18 -4.33
C ALA A 215 13.98 -13.93 -5.33
N TRP A 216 14.31 -13.39 -6.51
CA TRP A 216 13.34 -13.18 -7.59
C TRP A 216 12.76 -14.50 -8.10
N GLY A 217 13.62 -15.48 -8.42
CA GLY A 217 13.19 -16.79 -8.91
C GLY A 217 12.35 -17.56 -7.90
N PHE A 218 12.69 -17.48 -6.61
CA PHE A 218 11.88 -18.02 -5.53
C PHE A 218 10.49 -17.38 -5.48
N SER A 219 10.42 -16.04 -5.53
CA SER A 219 9.13 -15.33 -5.54
C SER A 219 8.25 -15.76 -6.72
N VAL A 220 8.81 -15.80 -7.93
CA VAL A 220 8.09 -16.23 -9.14
C VAL A 220 7.61 -17.68 -9.00
N MET A 221 8.48 -18.58 -8.52
CA MET A 221 8.13 -19.99 -8.34
C MET A 221 6.97 -20.19 -7.38
N VAL A 222 6.96 -19.46 -6.25
CA VAL A 222 5.87 -19.52 -5.27
C VAL A 222 4.57 -18.99 -5.89
N MET A 223 4.60 -17.85 -6.58
CA MET A 223 3.41 -17.26 -7.21
C MET A 223 2.81 -18.16 -8.30
N VAL A 224 3.65 -18.82 -9.10
CA VAL A 224 3.21 -19.85 -10.05
C VAL A 224 2.55 -21.02 -9.30
N GLY A 225 3.11 -21.44 -8.16
CA GLY A 225 2.54 -22.47 -7.30
C GLY A 225 1.19 -22.09 -6.68
N GLU A 226 1.00 -20.82 -6.34
CA GLU A 226 -0.27 -20.26 -5.84
C GLU A 226 -1.34 -20.12 -6.94
N LYS A 227 -0.96 -20.31 -8.21
CA LYS A 227 -1.75 -20.04 -9.42
C LYS A 227 -2.15 -18.57 -9.54
N ASP A 228 -1.33 -17.68 -9.01
CA ASP A 228 -1.53 -16.24 -9.06
C ASP A 228 -0.69 -15.61 -10.17
N LEU A 229 -1.04 -15.92 -11.42
CA LEU A 229 -0.35 -15.38 -12.59
C LEU A 229 -0.61 -13.89 -12.78
N GLY A 230 -1.71 -13.37 -12.23
CA GLY A 230 -2.10 -11.96 -12.34
C GLY A 230 -1.20 -11.00 -11.57
N SER A 231 -0.65 -11.43 -10.43
CA SER A 231 0.29 -10.61 -9.65
C SER A 231 1.76 -10.77 -10.08
N SER A 232 2.05 -11.72 -10.98
CA SER A 232 3.41 -12.03 -11.47
C SER A 232 3.91 -11.15 -12.63
N LEU A 233 3.00 -10.38 -13.26
CA LEU A 233 3.26 -9.43 -14.35
C LEU A 233 3.53 -8.03 -13.81
#